data_AF-A0A7W9S1U9-F1
#
_entry.id   AF-A0A7W9S1U9-F1
#
_cell.length_a   1.000
_cell.length_b   1.000
_cell.length_c   1.000
_cell.angle_alpha   90.00
_cell.angle_beta   90.00
_cell.angle_gamma   90.00
#
_symmetry.space_group_name_H-M   'P 1'
#
loop_
_entity.id
_entity.type
_entity.pdbx_description
1 polymer ?
#
loop_
_entity_poly.entity_id
_entity_poly.type
_entity_poly.pdbx_seq_one_letter_code
_entity_poly.pdbx_strand_id
1 'polypeptide(L)'
;MQKTIIYPRPATWIGWGLVLLLGGALAGYLAEVYTDLDYYLFAENGPVEGSQTIVLGVAAAIFAARGWRSKGPVAFLCIAVVYVLLHAMVRETPRCDSPFYPGGICLTRTAKEALWVIFTVGLAALLFLRRADFLDALKPRWSFVFWPLGVAFIMLLAGELAEHYNQEGIEETLEMLAYCYTLACSIWIYRHT
;
A
#
# COMPACT_ATOMS: atom_id res chain seq x y z
N MET A 1 -22.22 -18.96 16.35
CA MET A 1 -21.61 -18.02 17.31
C MET A 1 -21.13 -16.80 16.53
N GLN A 2 -21.69 -15.61 16.79
CA GLN A 2 -21.16 -14.36 16.24
C GLN A 2 -19.83 -14.07 16.93
N LYS A 3 -18.71 -14.11 16.19
CA LYS A 3 -17.44 -13.58 16.68
C LYS A 3 -17.61 -12.07 16.88
N THR A 4 -17.29 -11.59 18.08
CA THR A 4 -17.20 -10.15 18.37
C THR A 4 -16.19 -9.51 17.42
N ILE A 5 -16.60 -8.47 16.69
CA ILE A 5 -15.70 -7.73 15.81
C ILE A 5 -14.76 -6.91 16.70
N ILE A 6 -13.46 -7.12 16.54
CA ILE A 6 -12.43 -6.34 17.24
C ILE A 6 -12.04 -5.18 16.31
N TYR A 7 -12.08 -3.95 16.85
CA TYR A 7 -11.68 -2.76 16.09
C TYR A 7 -10.24 -2.34 16.40
N PRO A 8 -9.51 -1.80 15.41
CA PRO A 8 -8.19 -1.22 15.65
C PRO A 8 -8.31 -0.01 16.58
N ARG A 9 -7.49 0.04 17.64
CA ARG A 9 -7.53 1.12 18.65
C ARG A 9 -7.08 2.46 18.03
N PRO A 10 -7.92 3.51 18.02
CA PRO A 10 -7.57 4.79 17.39
C PRO A 10 -6.26 5.38 17.87
N ALA A 11 -6.05 5.45 19.18
CA ALA A 11 -4.84 6.03 19.78
C ALA A 11 -3.54 5.37 19.30
N THR A 12 -3.53 4.04 19.11
CA THR A 12 -2.35 3.30 18.67
C THR A 12 -2.04 3.58 17.20
N TRP A 13 -3.04 3.44 16.33
CA TRP A 13 -2.86 3.56 14.89
C TRP A 13 -2.65 5.01 14.46
N ILE A 14 -3.41 5.97 15.01
CA ILE A 14 -3.17 7.40 14.77
C ILE A 14 -1.82 7.82 15.37
N GLY A 15 -1.49 7.38 16.59
CA GLY A 15 -0.24 7.72 17.24
C GLY A 15 0.98 7.31 16.42
N TRP A 16 1.03 6.04 16.00
CA TRP A 16 2.09 5.58 15.09
C TRP A 16 2.02 6.26 13.73
N GLY A 17 0.83 6.50 13.19
CA GLY A 17 0.64 7.23 11.95
C GLY A 17 1.28 8.61 11.96
N LEU A 18 1.05 9.39 13.02
CA LEU A 18 1.63 10.71 13.20
C LEU A 18 3.14 10.66 13.37
N VAL A 19 3.65 9.68 14.14
CA VAL A 19 5.10 9.48 14.32
C VAL A 19 5.77 9.17 12.98
N LEU A 20 5.19 8.28 12.17
CA LEU A 20 5.75 7.93 10.87
C LEU A 20 5.62 9.08 9.86
N LEU A 21 4.51 9.81 9.87
CA LEU A 21 4.31 10.96 8.97
C LEU A 21 5.31 12.07 9.28
N LEU A 22 5.37 12.54 10.53
CA LEU A 22 6.24 13.66 10.91
C LEU A 22 7.71 13.24 10.93
N GLY A 23 8.00 12.07 11.48
CA GLY A 23 9.35 11.52 11.54
C GLY A 23 9.88 11.14 10.17
N GLY A 24 9.04 10.58 9.30
CA GLY A 24 9.37 10.25 7.92
C GLY A 24 9.63 11.49 7.07
N ALA A 25 8.77 12.50 7.15
CA ALA A 25 8.99 13.76 6.45
C ALA A 25 10.28 14.46 6.89
N LEU A 26 10.56 14.47 8.20
CA LEU A 26 11.82 14.99 8.71
C LEU A 26 13.02 14.17 8.24
N ALA A 27 12.93 12.83 8.28
CA ALA A 27 14.01 11.95 7.85
C ALA A 27 14.30 12.10 6.35
N GLY A 28 13.27 12.16 5.51
CA GLY A 28 13.39 12.39 4.07
C GLY A 28 14.02 13.75 3.77
N TYR A 29 13.55 14.81 4.43
CA TYR A 29 14.15 16.15 4.31
C TYR A 29 15.62 16.18 4.73
N LEU A 30 15.97 15.52 5.83
CA LEU A 30 17.36 15.45 6.28
C LEU A 30 18.23 14.63 5.33
N ALA A 31 17.69 13.55 4.75
CA ALA A 31 18.40 12.77 3.74
C ALA A 31 18.67 13.63 2.50
N GLU A 32 17.66 14.35 2.00
CA GLU A 32 17.78 15.21 0.83
C GLU A 32 18.79 16.35 1.03
N VAL A 33 18.75 17.03 2.19
CA VAL A 33 19.60 18.21 2.43
C VAL A 33 21.04 17.85 2.83
N TYR A 34 21.23 16.77 3.58
CA TYR A 34 22.53 16.47 4.21
C TYR A 34 23.24 15.26 3.63
N THR A 35 22.65 14.58 2.64
CA THR A 35 23.27 13.41 2.02
C THR A 35 23.13 13.46 0.51
N ASP A 36 24.15 13.01 -0.21
CA ASP A 36 24.07 12.82 -1.68
C ASP A 36 23.25 11.55 -2.06
N LEU A 37 22.39 11.05 -1.16
CA LEU A 37 21.60 9.84 -1.36
C LEU A 37 20.45 10.06 -2.35
N ASP A 38 20.02 11.31 -2.52
CA ASP A 38 18.87 11.70 -3.36
C ASP A 38 19.03 11.18 -4.80
N TYR A 39 20.18 11.47 -5.42
CA TYR A 39 20.46 11.14 -6.82
C TYR A 39 20.50 9.64 -7.17
N TYR A 40 20.64 8.75 -6.17
CA TYR A 40 20.78 7.31 -6.44
C TYR A 40 19.75 6.45 -5.70
N LEU A 41 19.51 6.70 -4.41
CA LEU A 41 18.58 5.90 -3.61
C LEU A 41 17.13 6.29 -3.81
N PHE A 42 16.88 7.60 -3.94
CA PHE A 42 15.54 8.19 -4.00
C PHE A 42 15.13 8.69 -5.40
N ALA A 43 16.03 8.57 -6.39
CA ALA A 43 15.70 8.85 -7.77
C ALA A 43 14.59 7.90 -8.29
N GLU A 44 13.73 8.39 -9.17
CA GLU A 44 12.69 7.62 -9.84
C GLU A 44 13.27 6.33 -10.47
N ASN A 45 12.73 5.17 -10.13
CA ASN A 45 13.21 3.80 -10.44
C ASN A 45 14.46 3.36 -9.68
N GLY A 46 14.75 4.01 -8.54
CA GLY A 46 15.88 3.73 -7.67
C GLY A 46 15.74 2.44 -6.86
N PRO A 47 16.77 2.08 -6.06
CA PRO A 47 16.75 0.90 -5.20
C PRO A 47 15.59 0.84 -4.20
N VAL A 48 15.09 2.00 -3.73
CA VAL A 48 14.03 2.06 -2.71
C VAL A 48 12.70 1.50 -3.24
N GLU A 49 12.33 1.84 -4.47
CA GLU A 49 11.15 1.33 -5.19
C GLU A 49 11.10 -0.21 -5.25
N GLY A 50 12.25 -0.85 -5.46
CA GLY A 50 12.35 -2.32 -5.45
C GLY A 50 11.98 -2.91 -4.08
N SER A 51 12.37 -2.26 -2.99
CA SER A 51 12.00 -2.68 -1.65
C SER A 51 10.54 -2.38 -1.31
N GLN A 52 10.00 -1.24 -1.77
CA GLN A 52 8.58 -0.90 -1.65
C GLN A 52 7.70 -1.93 -2.36
N THR A 53 8.09 -2.34 -3.58
CA THR A 53 7.45 -3.42 -4.35
C THR A 53 7.35 -4.72 -3.53
N ILE A 54 8.41 -5.11 -2.84
CA ILE A 54 8.41 -6.32 -1.98
C ILE A 54 7.44 -6.15 -0.81
N VAL A 55 7.47 -5.01 -0.11
CA VAL A 55 6.58 -4.74 1.03
C VAL A 55 5.11 -4.78 0.60
N LEU A 56 4.79 -4.14 -0.52
CA LEU A 56 3.45 -4.16 -1.12
C LEU A 56 3.01 -5.57 -1.52
N GLY A 57 3.89 -6.34 -2.16
CA GLY A 57 3.62 -7.73 -2.53
C GLY A 57 3.31 -8.62 -1.33
N VAL A 58 4.07 -8.48 -0.23
CA VAL A 58 3.80 -9.21 1.02
C VAL A 58 2.48 -8.77 1.65
N ALA A 59 2.20 -7.46 1.72
CA ALA A 59 0.93 -6.95 2.25
C ALA A 59 -0.28 -7.45 1.43
N ALA A 60 -0.17 -7.43 0.10
CA ALA A 60 -1.18 -7.95 -0.81
C ALA A 60 -1.40 -9.45 -0.60
N ALA A 61 -0.33 -10.24 -0.46
CA ALA A 61 -0.44 -11.67 -0.20
C ALA A 61 -1.15 -11.98 1.13
N ILE A 62 -0.88 -11.21 2.19
CA ILE A 62 -1.54 -11.37 3.51
C ILE A 62 -3.03 -11.03 3.41
N PHE A 63 -3.39 -9.92 2.74
CA PHE A 63 -4.80 -9.58 2.52
C PHE A 63 -5.51 -10.61 1.63
N ALA A 64 -4.85 -11.13 0.59
CA ALA A 64 -5.41 -12.18 -0.26
C ALA A 64 -5.65 -13.46 0.54
N ALA A 65 -4.67 -13.88 1.36
CA ALA A 65 -4.80 -15.03 2.25
C ALA A 65 -5.94 -14.85 3.27
N ARG A 66 -6.10 -13.63 3.81
CA ARG A 66 -7.24 -13.30 4.68
C ARG A 66 -8.56 -13.37 3.93
N GLY A 67 -8.64 -12.77 2.74
CA GLY A 67 -9.84 -12.77 1.90
C GLY A 67 -10.28 -14.18 1.51
N TRP A 68 -9.32 -15.06 1.18
CA TRP A 68 -9.58 -16.46 0.85
C TRP A 68 -10.15 -17.25 2.03
N ARG A 69 -9.64 -17.02 3.24
CA ARG A 69 -10.13 -17.67 4.47
C ARG A 69 -11.44 -17.08 4.98
N SER A 70 -11.81 -15.89 4.52
CA SER A 70 -13.00 -15.18 4.97
C SER A 70 -14.23 -15.56 4.14
N LYS A 71 -15.38 -15.57 4.81
CA LYS A 71 -16.69 -15.55 4.14
C LYS A 71 -17.34 -14.18 4.38
N GLY A 72 -18.20 -13.76 3.46
CA GLY A 72 -18.95 -12.53 3.60
C GLY A 72 -18.12 -11.25 3.37
N PRO A 73 -18.48 -10.14 4.05
CA PRO A 73 -18.02 -8.79 3.70
C PRO A 73 -16.52 -8.53 3.89
N VAL A 74 -15.86 -9.26 4.79
CA VAL A 74 -14.40 -9.13 4.97
C VAL A 74 -13.66 -9.62 3.73
N ALA A 75 -14.12 -10.71 3.10
CA ALA A 75 -13.52 -11.20 1.85
C ALA A 75 -13.66 -10.16 0.73
N PHE A 76 -14.83 -9.54 0.64
CA PHE A 76 -15.13 -8.50 -0.34
C PHE A 76 -14.19 -7.29 -0.19
N LEU A 77 -14.02 -6.77 1.03
CA LEU A 77 -13.12 -5.66 1.31
C LEU A 77 -11.65 -6.01 1.07
N CYS A 78 -11.21 -7.22 1.45
CA CYS A 78 -9.86 -7.69 1.15
C CYS A 78 -9.58 -7.74 -0.35
N ILE A 79 -10.54 -8.16 -1.19
CA ILE A 79 -10.36 -8.17 -2.65
C ILE A 79 -10.08 -6.75 -3.18
N ALA A 80 -10.83 -5.74 -2.72
CA ALA A 80 -10.62 -4.36 -3.11
C ALA A 80 -9.26 -3.82 -2.65
N VAL A 81 -8.85 -4.12 -1.42
CA VAL A 81 -7.53 -3.71 -0.89
C VAL A 81 -6.40 -4.39 -1.65
N VAL A 82 -6.48 -5.69 -1.94
CA VAL A 82 -5.48 -6.41 -2.73
C VAL A 82 -5.30 -5.77 -4.10
N TYR A 83 -6.40 -5.39 -4.77
CA TYR A 83 -6.32 -4.71 -6.05
C TYR A 83 -5.54 -3.40 -5.98
N VAL A 84 -5.83 -2.55 -4.99
CA VAL A 84 -5.10 -1.29 -4.79
C VAL A 84 -3.61 -1.54 -4.56
N LEU A 85 -3.27 -2.52 -3.72
CA LEU A 85 -1.88 -2.85 -3.42
C LEU A 85 -1.14 -3.43 -4.62
N LEU A 86 -1.80 -4.24 -5.45
CA LEU A 86 -1.21 -4.75 -6.69
C LEU A 86 -0.98 -3.63 -7.71
N HIS A 87 -1.86 -2.63 -7.78
CA HIS A 87 -1.65 -1.46 -8.62
C HIS A 87 -0.50 -0.59 -8.13
N ALA A 88 -0.41 -0.33 -6.82
CA ALA A 88 0.73 0.35 -6.21
C ALA A 88 2.02 -0.43 -6.49
N MET A 89 2.01 -1.75 -6.33
CA MET A 89 3.19 -2.59 -6.61
C MET A 89 3.67 -2.47 -8.06
N VAL A 90 2.75 -2.37 -9.03
CA VAL A 90 3.12 -2.13 -10.45
C VAL A 90 3.65 -0.71 -10.66
N ARG A 91 3.13 0.29 -9.94
CA ARG A 91 3.64 1.68 -9.96
C ARG A 91 5.09 1.68 -9.46
N GLU A 92 5.35 1.13 -8.28
CA GLU A 92 6.68 1.05 -7.63
C GLU A 92 7.65 0.05 -8.26
N THR A 93 7.24 -0.81 -9.19
CA THR A 93 8.22 -1.72 -9.81
C THR A 93 9.03 -0.95 -10.86
N PRO A 94 10.37 -0.87 -10.78
CA PRO A 94 11.16 -0.09 -11.73
C PRO A 94 10.91 -0.46 -13.19
N ARG A 95 11.01 0.53 -14.08
CA ARG A 95 10.99 0.29 -15.53
C ARG A 95 12.32 -0.28 -16.00
N CYS A 96 12.27 -1.35 -16.81
CA CYS A 96 13.48 -2.01 -17.32
C CYS A 96 14.35 -1.12 -18.22
N ASP A 97 13.77 -0.08 -18.82
CA ASP A 97 14.41 0.89 -19.69
C ASP A 97 14.80 2.20 -18.99
N SER A 98 14.62 2.29 -17.66
CA SER A 98 15.02 3.48 -16.89
C SER A 98 16.55 3.61 -16.80
N PRO A 99 17.13 4.81 -17.00
CA PRO A 99 18.56 5.03 -16.83
C PRO A 99 19.02 4.95 -15.36
N PHE A 100 18.10 5.05 -14.41
CA PHE A 100 18.37 5.01 -12.96
C PHE A 100 18.23 3.61 -12.38
N TYR A 101 17.78 2.63 -13.18
CA TYR A 101 17.59 1.27 -12.73
C TYR A 101 18.93 0.53 -12.53
N PRO A 102 19.28 0.13 -11.30
CA PRO A 102 20.59 -0.47 -11.00
C PRO A 102 20.69 -1.98 -11.32
N GLY A 103 19.62 -2.59 -11.85
CA GLY A 103 19.48 -4.04 -12.07
C GLY A 103 18.57 -4.73 -11.04
N GLY A 104 18.10 -5.96 -11.33
CA GLY A 104 17.16 -6.71 -10.46
C GLY A 104 15.85 -7.13 -11.14
N ILE A 105 14.72 -6.95 -10.42
CA ILE A 105 13.36 -7.14 -10.96
C ILE A 105 12.86 -5.80 -11.52
N CYS A 106 12.40 -5.81 -12.77
CA CYS A 106 11.79 -4.66 -13.44
C CYS A 106 10.61 -5.10 -14.30
N LEU A 107 9.80 -4.14 -14.74
CA LEU A 107 8.73 -4.35 -15.72
C LEU A 107 8.93 -3.47 -16.94
N THR A 108 8.68 -4.03 -18.12
CA THR A 108 8.55 -3.21 -19.33
C THR A 108 7.25 -2.41 -19.26
N ARG A 109 7.18 -1.29 -19.99
CA ARG A 109 5.95 -0.49 -20.09
C ARG A 109 4.73 -1.33 -20.48
N THR A 110 4.88 -2.16 -21.50
CA THR A 110 3.81 -3.06 -21.96
C THR A 110 3.41 -4.08 -20.91
N ALA A 111 4.35 -4.57 -20.10
CA ALA A 111 4.04 -5.47 -18.99
C ALA A 111 3.27 -4.75 -17.86
N LYS A 112 3.65 -3.52 -17.49
CA LYS A 112 2.89 -2.71 -16.51
C LYS A 112 1.44 -2.49 -16.98
N GLU A 113 1.26 -2.08 -18.24
CA GLU A 113 -0.07 -1.87 -18.85
C GLU A 113 -0.90 -3.16 -18.86
N ALA A 114 -0.31 -4.29 -19.25
CA ALA A 114 -0.99 -5.58 -19.25
C ALA A 114 -1.40 -6.03 -17.83
N LEU A 115 -0.52 -5.86 -16.84
CA LEU A 115 -0.83 -6.22 -15.46
C LEU A 115 -1.97 -5.39 -14.88
N TRP A 116 -2.02 -4.08 -15.15
CA TRP A 116 -3.15 -3.24 -14.75
C TRP A 116 -4.48 -3.74 -15.33
N VAL A 117 -4.51 -4.12 -16.60
CA VAL A 117 -5.71 -4.69 -17.23
C VAL A 117 -6.08 -6.02 -16.57
N ILE A 118 -5.12 -6.93 -16.40
CA ILE A 118 -5.35 -8.24 -15.78
C ILE A 118 -5.90 -8.09 -14.35
N PHE A 119 -5.30 -7.22 -13.54
CA PHE A 119 -5.75 -6.98 -12.16
C PHE A 119 -7.13 -6.35 -12.11
N THR A 120 -7.44 -5.43 -13.03
CA THR A 120 -8.76 -4.78 -13.11
C THR A 120 -9.85 -5.77 -13.52
N VAL A 121 -9.60 -6.60 -14.53
CA VAL A 121 -10.53 -7.66 -14.96
C VAL A 121 -10.70 -8.72 -13.86
N GLY A 122 -9.60 -9.12 -13.22
CA GLY A 122 -9.61 -10.05 -12.10
C GLY A 122 -10.41 -9.53 -10.91
N LEU A 123 -10.22 -8.26 -10.52
CA LEU A 123 -11.02 -7.59 -9.51
C LEU A 123 -12.50 -7.63 -9.87
N ALA A 124 -12.87 -7.17 -11.07
CA ALA A 124 -14.26 -7.12 -11.52
C ALA A 124 -14.93 -8.50 -11.44
N ALA A 125 -14.23 -9.55 -11.91
CA ALA A 125 -14.71 -10.92 -11.82
C ALA A 125 -14.90 -11.38 -10.36
N LEU A 126 -13.91 -11.15 -9.49
CA LEU A 126 -13.97 -11.55 -8.09
C LEU A 126 -15.06 -10.82 -7.30
N LEU A 127 -15.20 -9.50 -7.50
CA LEU A 127 -16.28 -8.72 -6.89
C LEU A 127 -17.65 -9.15 -7.42
N PHE A 128 -17.77 -9.46 -8.71
CA PHE A 128 -19.02 -9.97 -9.29
C PHE A 128 -19.42 -11.33 -8.71
N LEU A 129 -18.46 -12.24 -8.50
CA LEU A 129 -18.70 -13.54 -7.84
C LEU A 129 -19.13 -13.36 -6.37
N ARG A 130 -18.67 -12.29 -5.71
CA ARG A 130 -18.98 -11.96 -4.31
C ARG A 130 -20.04 -10.86 -4.16
N ARG A 131 -20.78 -10.53 -5.21
CA ARG A 131 -21.71 -9.38 -5.24
C ARG A 131 -22.77 -9.39 -4.13
N ALA A 132 -23.14 -10.57 -3.63
CA ALA A 132 -24.07 -10.71 -2.50
C ALA A 132 -23.54 -10.07 -1.20
N ASP A 133 -22.22 -9.98 -1.05
CA ASP A 133 -21.56 -9.44 0.14
C ASP A 133 -21.40 -7.91 0.09
N PHE A 134 -21.71 -7.27 -1.05
CA PHE A 134 -21.45 -5.84 -1.28
C PHE A 134 -22.16 -4.92 -0.28
N LEU A 135 -23.48 -5.05 -0.15
CA LEU A 135 -24.25 -4.19 0.77
C LEU A 135 -23.87 -4.43 2.23
N ASP A 136 -23.47 -5.66 2.57
CA ASP A 136 -22.94 -5.96 3.89
C ASP A 136 -21.56 -5.32 4.10
N ALA A 137 -20.69 -5.30 3.09
CA ALA A 137 -19.36 -4.70 3.17
C ALA A 137 -19.39 -3.18 3.44
N LEU A 138 -20.44 -2.49 2.97
CA LEU A 138 -20.64 -1.06 3.24
C LEU A 138 -21.08 -0.76 4.67
N LYS A 139 -21.55 -1.75 5.44
CA LYS A 139 -21.98 -1.51 6.82
C LYS A 139 -20.77 -1.08 7.66
N PRO A 140 -20.88 0.01 8.46
CA PRO A 140 -19.77 0.56 9.25
C PRO A 140 -19.03 -0.49 10.09
N ARG A 141 -19.76 -1.49 10.59
CA ARG A 141 -19.18 -2.55 11.41
C ARG A 141 -18.05 -3.33 10.71
N TRP A 142 -18.08 -3.43 9.38
CA TRP A 142 -17.08 -4.16 8.58
C TRP A 142 -16.06 -3.22 7.94
N SER A 143 -16.52 -2.13 7.34
CA SER A 143 -15.64 -1.15 6.68
C SER A 143 -14.71 -0.44 7.66
N PHE A 144 -15.19 -0.13 8.87
CA PHE A 144 -14.34 0.51 9.88
C PHE A 144 -13.21 -0.39 10.37
N VAL A 145 -13.24 -1.70 10.15
CA VAL A 145 -12.09 -2.53 10.53
C VAL A 145 -10.84 -2.18 9.71
N PHE A 146 -11.04 -1.61 8.51
CA PHE A 146 -9.98 -1.22 7.57
C PHE A 146 -9.59 0.26 7.71
N TRP A 147 -10.16 1.01 8.66
CA TRP A 147 -9.91 2.44 8.83
C TRP A 147 -8.42 2.83 8.92
N PRO A 148 -7.50 2.01 9.48
CA PRO A 148 -6.09 2.39 9.52
C PRO A 148 -5.48 2.60 8.14
N LEU A 149 -5.99 1.93 7.08
CA LEU A 149 -5.53 2.16 5.70
C LEU A 149 -5.75 3.62 5.26
N GLY A 150 -6.73 4.33 5.83
CA GLY A 150 -6.91 5.76 5.60
C GLY A 150 -5.74 6.61 6.11
N VAL A 151 -5.03 6.16 7.15
CA VAL A 151 -3.82 6.84 7.65
C VAL A 151 -2.66 6.65 6.68
N ALA A 152 -2.48 5.43 6.14
CA ALA A 152 -1.48 5.19 5.09
C ALA A 152 -1.78 6.03 3.84
N PHE A 153 -3.06 6.13 3.45
CA PHE A 153 -3.48 7.00 2.34
C PHE A 153 -3.11 8.47 2.56
N ILE A 154 -3.27 9.00 3.78
CA ILE A 154 -2.84 10.38 4.12
C ILE A 154 -1.32 10.54 3.97
N MET A 155 -0.52 9.54 4.35
CA MET A 155 0.94 9.59 4.14
C MET A 155 1.29 9.61 2.66
N LEU A 156 0.63 8.80 1.83
CA LEU A 156 0.83 8.82 0.37
C LEU A 156 0.47 10.18 -0.24
N LEU A 157 -0.67 10.76 0.16
CA LEU A 157 -1.05 12.11 -0.30
C LEU A 157 -0.02 13.18 0.12
N ALA A 158 0.59 13.03 1.29
CA ALA A 158 1.64 13.93 1.74
C ALA A 158 2.95 13.72 0.96
N GLY A 159 3.27 12.48 0.59
CA GLY A 159 4.39 12.13 -0.29
C GLY A 159 4.24 12.74 -1.68
N GLU A 160 3.11 12.50 -2.35
CA GLU A 160 2.77 13.10 -3.65
C GLU A 160 2.80 14.64 -3.62
N LEU A 161 2.32 15.24 -2.52
CA LEU A 161 2.41 16.69 -2.35
C LEU A 161 3.86 17.16 -2.25
N ALA A 162 4.75 16.36 -1.63
CA ALA A 162 6.17 16.67 -1.54
C ALA A 162 6.87 16.53 -2.90
N GLU A 163 6.55 15.49 -3.67
CA GLU A 163 6.99 15.31 -5.07
C GLU A 163 6.64 16.54 -5.92
N HIS A 164 5.42 17.08 -5.76
CA HIS A 164 5.01 18.29 -6.47
C HIS A 164 5.92 19.51 -6.20
N TYR A 165 6.61 19.54 -5.06
CA TYR A 165 7.59 20.55 -4.71
C TYR A 165 9.05 20.12 -4.97
N ASN A 166 9.27 19.03 -5.70
CA ASN A 166 10.58 18.40 -5.98
C ASN A 166 11.31 18.01 -4.68
N GLN A 167 10.62 17.30 -3.78
CA GLN A 167 11.20 16.75 -2.55
C GLN A 167 11.14 15.21 -2.61
N GLU A 168 11.93 14.59 -3.49
CA GLU A 168 11.94 13.15 -3.77
C GLU A 168 12.27 12.33 -2.51
N GLY A 169 13.24 12.78 -1.70
CA GLY A 169 13.57 12.13 -0.43
C GLY A 169 12.41 12.06 0.56
N ILE A 170 11.55 13.09 0.60
CA ILE A 170 10.34 13.10 1.44
C ILE A 170 9.28 12.16 0.87
N GLU A 171 9.03 12.22 -0.43
CA GLU A 171 8.07 11.35 -1.12
C GLU A 171 8.38 9.88 -0.83
N GLU A 172 9.55 9.41 -1.27
CA GLU A 172 9.96 8.02 -1.21
C GLU A 172 10.00 7.46 0.21
N THR A 173 10.39 8.30 1.17
CA THR A 173 10.39 7.94 2.59
C THR A 173 8.96 7.78 3.11
N LEU A 174 8.05 8.71 2.80
CA LEU A 174 6.66 8.63 3.23
C LEU A 174 5.93 7.46 2.58
N GLU A 175 6.19 7.17 1.31
CA GLU A 175 5.63 6.03 0.60
C GLU A 175 6.07 4.71 1.21
N MET A 176 7.37 4.52 1.41
CA MET A 176 7.90 3.34 2.08
C MET A 176 7.25 3.12 3.47
N LEU A 177 7.15 4.19 4.27
CA LEU A 177 6.53 4.11 5.60
C LEU A 177 5.02 3.84 5.52
N ALA A 178 4.32 4.40 4.54
CA ALA A 178 2.90 4.11 4.28
C ALA A 178 2.69 2.63 3.93
N TYR A 179 3.59 2.04 3.13
CA TYR A 179 3.54 0.63 2.78
C TYR A 179 3.87 -0.27 3.96
N CYS A 180 4.84 0.10 4.79
CA CYS A 180 5.15 -0.63 6.03
C CYS A 180 3.99 -0.57 7.03
N TYR A 181 3.34 0.59 7.16
CA TYR A 181 2.14 0.75 7.97
C TYR A 181 0.98 -0.10 7.43
N THR A 182 0.83 -0.17 6.10
CA THR A 182 -0.14 -1.03 5.42
C THR A 182 0.15 -2.51 5.63
N LEU A 183 1.42 -2.92 5.61
CA LEU A 183 1.84 -4.27 5.96
C LEU A 183 1.46 -4.61 7.41
N ALA A 184 1.76 -3.73 8.37
CA ALA A 184 1.34 -3.90 9.76
C ALA A 184 -0.18 -4.01 9.89
N CYS A 185 -0.94 -3.20 9.14
CA CYS A 185 -2.39 -3.27 9.06
C CYS A 185 -2.87 -4.62 8.52
N SER A 186 -2.27 -5.12 7.44
CA SER A 186 -2.62 -6.42 6.85
C SER A 186 -2.42 -7.57 7.84
N ILE A 187 -1.30 -7.57 8.57
CA ILE A 187 -1.00 -8.56 9.62
C ILE A 187 -2.03 -8.47 10.75
N TRP A 188 -2.38 -7.25 11.17
CA TRP A 188 -3.37 -7.06 12.23
C TRP A 188 -4.75 -7.56 11.81
N ILE A 189 -5.22 -7.21 10.61
CA ILE A 189 -6.51 -7.64 10.05
C ILE A 189 -6.53 -9.16 9.90
N TYR A 190 -5.44 -9.75 9.41
CA TYR A 190 -5.31 -11.20 9.28
C TYR A 190 -5.53 -11.94 10.60
N ARG A 191 -5.06 -11.37 11.72
CA ARG A 191 -5.13 -12.00 13.05
C ARG A 191 -6.46 -11.77 13.78
N HIS A 192 -7.11 -10.63 13.56
CA HIS A 192 -8.22 -10.17 14.41
C HIS A 192 -9.59 -10.16 13.72
N THR A 193 -9.65 -10.40 12.42
CA THR A 193 -10.92 -10.60 11.70
C THR A 193 -11.09 -12.07 11.35
#